data_AF-A0A2E5U198-F1
#
_entry.id   AF-A0A2E5U198-F1
#
_cell.length_a   1.000
_cell.length_b   1.000
_cell.length_c   1.000
_cell.angle_alpha   90.00
_cell.angle_beta   90.00
_cell.angle_gamma   90.00
#
_symmetry.space_group_name_H-M   'P 1'
#
loop_
_entity.id
_entity.type
_entity.pdbx_description
1 polymer ?
#
loop_
_entity_poly.entity_id
_entity_poly.type
_entity_poly.pdbx_seq_one_letter_code
_entity_poly.pdbx_strand_id
1 'polypeptide(L)'
;MLTIRKIIAILLIFIFTPFFIISLIISQSTSFFQNSKTLNQFINETLIIENFYQVILPEISNEIVKKEIEVAKINDQPIYLKFIPDESSSMVINDIFINLLPEEYISEISENLVTQLSLYINGDIDEFEIDFKFGQRISSIGDSFEKAVYELNLVQSLSQDVIIPISYNKFSPTISNSIGINFTDEEFSNYFQTVMPNDWLEQNLINGVNEITFYFSGESDDFNINIPVSDRVNLIGEVFKDKLQKDESARTVVFTKIIEPMSKTMIKSTNNFNYGISLSREEIIKTIKGKASDKWMKEESGKFIDAFIDHLNSDEEKFLYDVDITTLRDAAIENFIIVTSDRLDQRVENLPQCSGLAALFTINLKSPDLPKCLPEDENLRENISSALHEVIKTQVTSFVMKSLPTSFKFSLSQISGGKNSDIDKSVKDIKGIMKKGIVFSEQDFYEILLDSNNQNFKENIDLVRKDIPVKFDSDNLEMLEPVKTITKRISPLSYLQWIFIPIILLISFLAVNGLRKKIKWALSIIGFWILFYLILFTLVWGFVSPDKIIFQIIKLTEIPFITEPKTVEIINSELSLSISNGVTFIRNQFLSAVLPWATIFLVLLGIYFFLQKNNKISKYLNSNKESS
;
A
#
# COMPACT_ATOMS: atom_id res chain seq x y z
N MET A 1 -60.84 -44.77 -48.56
CA MET A 1 -59.35 -44.84 -48.54
C MET A 1 -58.67 -43.47 -48.44
N LEU A 2 -59.08 -42.46 -49.23
CA LEU A 2 -58.43 -41.14 -49.26
C LEU A 2 -58.60 -40.32 -47.96
N THR A 3 -59.72 -40.48 -47.25
CA THR A 3 -59.99 -39.86 -45.94
C THR A 3 -59.11 -40.44 -44.83
N ILE A 4 -58.92 -41.77 -44.82
CA ILE A 4 -58.06 -42.47 -43.85
C ILE A 4 -56.60 -42.00 -44.02
N ARG A 5 -56.10 -41.88 -45.26
CA ARG A 5 -54.74 -41.37 -45.53
C ARG A 5 -54.52 -39.94 -45.03
N LYS A 6 -55.53 -39.08 -45.13
CA LYS A 6 -55.48 -37.71 -44.60
C LYS A 6 -55.48 -37.68 -43.08
N ILE A 7 -56.28 -38.52 -42.42
CA ILE A 7 -56.31 -38.64 -40.95
C ILE A 7 -54.95 -39.11 -40.45
N ILE A 8 -54.36 -40.12 -41.10
CA ILE A 8 -53.00 -40.61 -40.80
C ILE A 8 -51.96 -39.50 -40.99
N ALA A 9 -52.03 -38.74 -42.10
CA ALA A 9 -51.10 -37.64 -42.35
C ALA A 9 -51.19 -36.53 -41.28
N ILE A 10 -52.40 -36.17 -40.84
CA ILE A 10 -52.60 -35.18 -39.77
C ILE A 10 -52.04 -35.70 -38.44
N LEU A 11 -52.31 -36.96 -38.10
CA LEU A 11 -51.80 -37.59 -36.89
C LEU A 11 -50.25 -37.63 -36.89
N LEU A 12 -49.62 -37.92 -38.03
CA LEU A 12 -48.16 -37.86 -38.18
C LEU A 12 -47.62 -36.44 -37.98
N ILE A 13 -48.30 -35.39 -38.46
CA ILE A 13 -47.87 -34.01 -38.23
C ILE A 13 -47.82 -33.71 -36.72
N PHE A 14 -48.86 -34.05 -35.97
CA PHE A 14 -48.88 -33.84 -34.52
C PHE A 14 -47.79 -34.63 -33.79
N ILE A 15 -47.56 -35.89 -34.19
CA ILE A 15 -46.50 -36.73 -33.60
C ILE A 15 -45.12 -36.15 -33.87
N PHE A 16 -44.83 -35.69 -35.09
CA PHE A 16 -43.51 -35.19 -35.47
C PHE A 16 -43.23 -33.74 -35.05
N THR A 17 -44.26 -32.97 -34.70
CA THR A 17 -44.11 -31.57 -34.22
C THR A 17 -43.18 -31.43 -33.01
N PRO A 18 -43.34 -32.16 -31.89
CA PRO A 18 -42.43 -32.04 -30.75
C PRO A 18 -40.99 -32.44 -31.11
N PHE A 19 -40.79 -33.47 -31.92
CA PHE A 19 -39.45 -33.88 -32.36
C PHE A 19 -38.79 -32.82 -33.25
N PHE A 20 -39.56 -32.15 -34.11
CA PHE A 20 -39.06 -31.06 -34.94
C PHE A 20 -38.58 -29.89 -34.08
N ILE A 21 -39.37 -29.50 -33.07
CA ILE A 21 -39.00 -28.42 -32.13
C ILE A 21 -37.75 -28.79 -31.34
N ILE A 22 -37.71 -29.99 -30.76
CA ILE A 22 -36.54 -30.48 -30.03
C ILE A 22 -35.32 -30.46 -30.94
N SER A 23 -35.47 -30.85 -32.20
CA SER A 23 -34.38 -30.82 -33.17
C SER A 23 -33.88 -29.41 -33.48
N LEU A 24 -34.76 -28.41 -33.56
CA LEU A 24 -34.36 -27.01 -33.74
C LEU A 24 -33.61 -26.47 -32.52
N ILE A 25 -34.11 -26.79 -31.32
CA ILE A 25 -33.46 -26.42 -30.06
C ILE A 25 -32.07 -27.04 -29.99
N ILE A 26 -31.94 -28.34 -30.25
CA ILE A 26 -30.66 -29.04 -30.30
C ILE A 26 -29.73 -28.37 -31.31
N SER A 27 -30.19 -28.12 -32.53
CA SER A 27 -29.34 -27.50 -33.56
C SER A 27 -28.84 -26.11 -33.14
N GLN A 28 -29.65 -25.30 -32.45
CA GLN A 28 -29.22 -23.97 -32.00
C GLN A 28 -28.37 -23.98 -30.74
N SER A 29 -28.68 -24.84 -29.78
CA SER A 29 -27.80 -25.04 -28.63
C SER A 29 -26.41 -25.47 -29.11
N THR A 30 -26.36 -26.43 -30.02
CA THR A 30 -25.10 -26.89 -30.60
C THR A 30 -24.38 -25.78 -31.38
N SER A 31 -25.07 -25.03 -32.24
CA SER A 31 -24.43 -23.95 -33.01
C SER A 31 -23.92 -22.79 -32.15
N PHE A 32 -24.55 -22.54 -31.00
CA PHE A 32 -24.13 -21.53 -30.03
C PHE A 32 -22.82 -21.94 -29.32
N PHE A 33 -22.74 -23.16 -28.77
CA PHE A 33 -21.58 -23.60 -28.00
C PHE A 33 -20.38 -24.03 -28.88
N GLN A 34 -20.63 -24.60 -30.05
CA GLN A 34 -19.56 -25.12 -30.92
C GLN A 34 -18.85 -24.05 -31.75
N ASN A 35 -19.44 -22.87 -31.90
CA ASN A 35 -18.90 -21.83 -32.75
C ASN A 35 -18.33 -20.69 -31.89
N SER A 36 -17.00 -20.66 -31.78
CA SER A 36 -16.29 -19.58 -31.08
C SER A 36 -16.66 -18.20 -31.59
N LYS A 37 -17.00 -18.05 -32.88
CA LYS A 37 -17.48 -16.77 -33.43
C LYS A 37 -18.81 -16.33 -32.83
N THR A 38 -19.74 -17.26 -32.58
CA THR A 38 -21.03 -16.96 -31.96
C THR A 38 -20.86 -16.56 -30.49
N LEU A 39 -19.95 -17.23 -29.78
CA LEU A 39 -19.62 -16.90 -28.38
C LEU A 39 -18.89 -15.54 -28.27
N ASN A 40 -17.95 -15.24 -29.18
CA ASN A 40 -17.32 -13.92 -29.24
C ASN A 40 -18.34 -12.82 -29.56
N GLN A 41 -19.26 -13.07 -30.50
CA GLN A 41 -20.38 -12.15 -30.75
C GLN A 41 -21.27 -11.97 -29.52
N PHE A 42 -21.53 -13.03 -28.76
CA PHE A 42 -22.28 -12.93 -27.51
C PHE A 42 -21.56 -12.01 -26.50
N ILE A 43 -20.25 -12.16 -26.29
CA ILE A 43 -19.48 -11.28 -25.39
C ILE A 43 -19.54 -9.84 -25.89
N ASN A 44 -19.30 -9.59 -27.18
CA ASN A 44 -19.31 -8.23 -27.72
C ASN A 44 -20.69 -7.57 -27.59
N GLU A 45 -21.76 -8.30 -27.86
CA GLU A 45 -23.14 -7.79 -27.75
C GLU A 45 -23.57 -7.58 -26.29
N THR A 46 -22.90 -8.20 -25.31
CA THR A 46 -23.14 -7.85 -23.89
C THR A 46 -22.60 -6.48 -23.52
N LEU A 47 -21.66 -5.92 -24.29
CA LEU A 47 -20.94 -4.68 -23.97
C LEU A 47 -20.22 -4.74 -22.60
N ILE A 48 -19.96 -5.94 -22.06
CA ILE A 48 -19.44 -6.08 -20.70
C ILE A 48 -18.02 -5.51 -20.55
N ILE A 49 -17.19 -5.67 -21.59
CA ILE A 49 -15.82 -5.12 -21.62
C ILE A 49 -15.90 -3.60 -21.73
N GLU A 50 -16.67 -3.08 -22.69
CA GLU A 50 -16.85 -1.64 -22.88
C GLU A 50 -17.40 -0.95 -21.61
N ASN A 51 -18.46 -1.50 -21.01
CA ASN A 51 -19.06 -0.99 -19.78
C ASN A 51 -18.08 -1.06 -18.59
N PHE A 52 -17.21 -2.08 -18.57
CA PHE A 52 -16.18 -2.17 -17.53
C PHE A 52 -15.24 -0.98 -17.58
N TYR A 53 -14.72 -0.62 -18.76
CA TYR A 53 -13.80 0.51 -18.91
C TYR A 53 -14.47 1.88 -18.86
N GLN A 54 -15.69 2.01 -19.40
CA GLN A 54 -16.37 3.32 -19.48
C GLN A 54 -17.10 3.71 -18.19
N VAL A 55 -17.53 2.74 -17.38
CA VAL A 55 -18.36 3.01 -16.19
C VAL A 55 -17.80 2.36 -14.93
N ILE A 56 -17.56 1.05 -14.93
CA ILE A 56 -17.19 0.33 -13.69
C ILE A 56 -15.82 0.78 -13.18
N LEU A 57 -14.82 0.88 -14.04
CA LEU A 57 -13.45 1.21 -13.66
C LEU A 57 -13.30 2.67 -13.17
N PRO A 58 -13.93 3.68 -13.80
CA PRO A 58 -14.00 5.03 -13.24
C PRO A 58 -14.65 5.09 -11.86
N GLU A 59 -15.74 4.36 -11.65
CA GLU A 59 -16.43 4.32 -10.35
C GLU A 59 -15.56 3.64 -9.26
N ILE A 60 -14.84 2.56 -9.61
CA ILE A 60 -13.85 1.94 -8.73
C ILE A 60 -12.74 2.93 -8.37
N SER A 61 -12.21 3.65 -9.37
CA SER A 61 -11.13 4.61 -9.18
C SER A 61 -11.56 5.76 -8.25
N ASN A 62 -12.76 6.28 -8.44
CA ASN A 62 -13.36 7.30 -7.56
C ASN A 62 -13.50 6.82 -6.11
N GLU A 63 -13.93 5.57 -5.90
CA GLU A 63 -14.00 5.00 -4.55
C GLU A 63 -12.62 4.84 -3.90
N ILE A 64 -11.59 4.45 -4.67
CA ILE A 64 -10.23 4.32 -4.15
C ILE A 64 -9.71 5.68 -3.67
N VAL A 65 -9.93 6.75 -4.42
CA VAL A 65 -9.51 8.11 -4.01
C VAL A 65 -10.21 8.55 -2.73
N LYS A 66 -11.50 8.28 -2.58
CA LYS A 66 -12.25 8.65 -1.37
C LYS A 66 -11.87 7.82 -0.15
N LYS A 67 -11.31 6.64 -0.35
CA LYS A 67 -11.02 5.70 0.72
C LYS A 67 -9.79 6.15 1.50
N GLU A 68 -9.95 6.24 2.81
CA GLU A 68 -8.83 6.42 3.73
C GLU A 68 -8.14 5.06 3.91
N ILE A 69 -6.85 4.97 3.53
CA ILE A 69 -6.09 3.72 3.63
C ILE A 69 -5.37 3.70 4.98
N GLU A 70 -5.76 2.80 5.88
CA GLU A 70 -5.03 2.60 7.14
C GLU A 70 -3.63 2.03 6.83
N VAL A 71 -2.58 2.76 7.21
CA VAL A 71 -1.19 2.41 6.91
C VAL A 71 -0.37 2.08 8.16
N ALA A 72 -0.76 2.61 9.32
CA ALA A 72 -0.02 2.42 10.57
C ALA A 72 -0.92 2.65 11.79
N LYS A 73 -0.40 2.36 12.99
CA LYS A 73 -1.02 2.72 14.26
C LYS A 73 -0.02 3.43 15.17
N ILE A 74 -0.46 4.51 15.82
CA ILE A 74 0.28 5.17 16.90
C ILE A 74 -0.58 5.08 18.16
N ASN A 75 -0.07 4.47 19.23
CA ASN A 75 -0.80 4.28 20.49
C ASN A 75 -2.20 3.67 20.28
N ASP A 76 -2.27 2.62 19.45
CA ASP A 76 -3.49 1.94 19.01
C ASP A 76 -4.48 2.80 18.19
N GLN A 77 -4.12 4.03 17.83
CA GLN A 77 -4.90 4.88 16.93
C GLN A 77 -4.44 4.70 15.48
N PRO A 78 -5.36 4.41 14.54
CA PRO A 78 -5.01 4.23 13.14
C PRO A 78 -4.59 5.55 12.49
N ILE A 79 -3.58 5.46 11.64
CA ILE A 79 -3.12 6.50 10.73
C ILE A 79 -3.55 6.12 9.34
N TYR A 80 -4.12 7.09 8.65
CA TYR A 80 -4.63 6.91 7.30
C TYR A 80 -3.81 7.74 6.32
N LEU A 81 -3.49 7.12 5.18
CA LEU A 81 -3.10 7.85 3.98
C LEU A 81 -4.38 8.35 3.29
N LYS A 82 -4.39 9.63 2.92
CA LYS A 82 -5.52 10.27 2.24
C LYS A 82 -5.08 10.75 0.86
N PHE A 83 -5.88 10.43 -0.15
CA PHE A 83 -5.77 11.08 -1.45
C PHE A 83 -6.60 12.35 -1.48
N ILE A 84 -6.28 13.25 -2.40
CA ILE A 84 -7.09 14.44 -2.65
C ILE A 84 -8.35 13.97 -3.40
N PRO A 85 -9.57 14.15 -2.87
CA PRO A 85 -10.79 13.65 -3.48
C PRO A 85 -11.27 14.56 -4.62
N ASP A 86 -10.49 14.60 -5.70
CA ASP A 86 -10.81 15.34 -6.92
C ASP A 86 -10.86 14.43 -8.16
N GLU A 87 -11.44 14.98 -9.22
CA GLU A 87 -11.60 14.28 -10.50
C GLU A 87 -10.24 13.93 -11.11
N SER A 88 -9.25 14.82 -10.96
CA SER A 88 -7.88 14.58 -11.42
C SER A 88 -7.29 13.32 -10.80
N SER A 89 -7.39 13.17 -9.48
CA SER A 89 -6.84 12.01 -8.78
C SER A 89 -7.51 10.71 -9.22
N SER A 90 -8.82 10.75 -9.44
CA SER A 90 -9.58 9.60 -9.96
C SER A 90 -9.12 9.22 -11.38
N MET A 91 -8.85 10.20 -12.24
CA MET A 91 -8.32 9.96 -13.59
C MET A 91 -6.93 9.31 -13.55
N VAL A 92 -6.03 9.76 -12.66
CA VAL A 92 -4.70 9.15 -12.54
C VAL A 92 -4.79 7.69 -12.10
N ILE A 93 -5.62 7.38 -11.08
CA ILE A 93 -5.81 5.99 -10.64
C ILE A 93 -6.42 5.14 -11.76
N ASN A 94 -7.39 5.69 -12.49
CA ASN A 94 -8.01 5.01 -13.63
C ASN A 94 -6.98 4.74 -14.75
N ASP A 95 -6.10 5.69 -15.06
CA ASP A 95 -5.01 5.53 -16.02
C ASP A 95 -4.05 4.40 -15.63
N ILE A 96 -3.72 4.25 -14.34
CA ILE A 96 -2.89 3.13 -13.86
C ILE A 96 -3.55 1.79 -14.20
N PHE A 97 -4.85 1.65 -13.95
CA PHE A 97 -5.58 0.42 -14.27
C PHE A 97 -5.67 0.18 -15.78
N ILE A 98 -5.91 1.22 -16.58
CA ILE A 98 -5.96 1.11 -18.05
C ILE A 98 -4.59 0.70 -18.61
N ASN A 99 -3.49 1.24 -18.09
CA ASN A 99 -2.15 0.87 -18.52
C ASN A 99 -1.81 -0.57 -18.15
N LEU A 100 -2.20 -0.99 -16.94
CA LEU A 100 -1.96 -2.35 -16.46
C LEU A 100 -2.77 -3.39 -17.22
N LEU A 101 -4.06 -3.10 -17.47
CA LEU A 101 -5.00 -3.97 -18.15
C LEU A 101 -5.71 -3.19 -19.28
N PRO A 102 -5.06 -2.98 -20.44
CA PRO A 102 -5.69 -2.29 -21.57
C PRO A 102 -6.92 -3.03 -22.10
N GLU A 103 -7.86 -2.29 -22.68
CA GLU A 103 -9.09 -2.86 -23.26
C GLU A 103 -8.77 -3.87 -24.37
N GLU A 104 -7.78 -3.58 -25.22
CA GLU A 104 -7.36 -4.48 -26.29
C GLU A 104 -6.80 -5.79 -25.73
N TYR A 105 -6.08 -5.72 -24.60
CA TYR A 105 -5.49 -6.89 -23.94
C TYR A 105 -6.57 -7.79 -23.33
N ILE A 106 -7.55 -7.23 -22.62
CA ILE A 106 -8.69 -8.00 -22.09
C ILE A 106 -9.52 -8.60 -23.23
N SER A 107 -9.68 -7.87 -24.33
CA SER A 107 -10.36 -8.37 -25.52
C SER A 107 -9.62 -9.55 -26.15
N GLU A 108 -8.30 -9.46 -26.33
CA GLU A 108 -7.48 -10.55 -26.89
C GLU A 108 -7.54 -11.82 -26.01
N ILE A 109 -7.41 -11.68 -24.69
CA ILE A 109 -7.50 -12.80 -23.75
C ILE A 109 -8.89 -13.42 -23.78
N SER A 110 -9.94 -12.59 -23.78
CA SER A 110 -11.33 -13.06 -23.84
C SER A 110 -11.57 -13.88 -25.12
N GLU A 111 -11.11 -13.39 -26.28
CA GLU A 111 -11.24 -14.12 -27.54
C GLU A 111 -10.46 -15.44 -27.55
N ASN A 112 -9.25 -15.46 -27.01
CA ASN A 112 -8.45 -16.69 -26.88
C ASN A 112 -9.14 -17.68 -25.94
N LEU A 113 -9.57 -17.23 -24.76
CA LEU A 113 -10.28 -18.03 -23.77
C LEU A 113 -11.56 -18.63 -24.35
N VAL A 114 -12.39 -17.85 -25.04
CA VAL A 114 -13.60 -18.37 -25.71
C VAL A 114 -13.27 -19.40 -26.78
N THR A 115 -12.19 -19.18 -27.55
CA THR A 115 -11.76 -20.11 -28.59
C THR A 115 -11.36 -21.45 -27.98
N GLN A 116 -10.54 -21.44 -26.92
CA GLN A 116 -10.13 -22.66 -26.22
C GLN A 116 -11.29 -23.33 -25.50
N LEU A 117 -12.13 -22.57 -24.82
CA LEU A 117 -13.34 -23.08 -24.15
C LEU A 117 -14.29 -23.77 -25.13
N SER A 118 -14.45 -23.23 -26.35
CA SER A 118 -15.28 -23.87 -27.37
C SER A 118 -14.73 -25.25 -27.75
N LEU A 119 -13.42 -25.36 -27.99
CA LEU A 119 -12.77 -26.66 -28.26
C LEU A 119 -12.92 -27.63 -27.09
N TYR A 120 -12.77 -27.14 -25.85
CA TYR A 120 -12.93 -27.94 -24.64
C TYR A 120 -14.36 -28.47 -24.48
N ILE A 121 -15.36 -27.60 -24.60
CA ILE A 121 -16.79 -27.95 -24.49
C ILE A 121 -17.20 -28.93 -25.60
N ASN A 122 -16.58 -28.83 -26.78
CA ASN A 122 -16.81 -29.77 -27.88
C ASN A 122 -16.20 -31.15 -27.60
N GLY A 123 -15.25 -31.23 -26.66
CA GLY A 123 -14.45 -32.42 -26.39
C GLY A 123 -13.37 -32.65 -27.45
N ASP A 124 -12.97 -31.61 -28.18
CA ASP A 124 -11.85 -31.64 -29.11
C ASP A 124 -10.50 -31.62 -28.36
N ILE A 125 -10.50 -31.01 -27.17
CA ILE A 125 -9.38 -31.00 -26.22
C ILE A 125 -9.88 -31.31 -24.79
N ASP A 126 -8.98 -31.85 -23.97
CA ASP A 126 -9.26 -32.18 -22.55
C ASP A 126 -8.65 -31.19 -21.56
N GLU A 127 -7.71 -30.37 -22.02
CA GLU A 127 -7.07 -29.31 -21.24
C GLU A 127 -6.57 -28.23 -22.20
N PHE A 128 -6.41 -27.01 -21.71
CA PHE A 128 -5.77 -25.91 -22.43
C PHE A 128 -5.07 -24.96 -21.47
N GLU A 129 -4.21 -24.12 -22.02
CA GLU A 129 -3.46 -23.13 -21.26
C GLU A 129 -3.72 -21.74 -21.84
N ILE A 130 -3.85 -20.75 -20.97
CA ILE A 130 -3.92 -19.34 -21.35
C ILE A 130 -2.68 -18.64 -20.79
N ASP A 131 -1.88 -18.11 -21.70
CA ASP A 131 -0.78 -17.20 -21.36
C ASP A 131 -1.34 -15.78 -21.21
N PHE A 132 -1.38 -15.30 -19.96
CA PHE A 132 -1.81 -13.95 -19.62
C PHE A 132 -0.69 -12.91 -19.78
N LYS A 133 0.59 -13.30 -19.94
CA LYS A 133 1.73 -12.38 -20.07
C LYS A 133 1.75 -11.32 -18.96
N PHE A 134 1.53 -11.75 -17.72
CA PHE A 134 1.45 -10.85 -16.56
C PHE A 134 2.75 -10.07 -16.34
N GLY A 135 3.91 -10.65 -16.63
CA GLY A 135 5.21 -9.98 -16.53
C GLY A 135 5.26 -8.70 -17.37
N GLN A 136 4.77 -8.75 -18.61
CA GLN A 136 4.67 -7.57 -19.49
C GLN A 136 3.67 -6.51 -19.00
N ARG A 137 2.63 -6.94 -18.26
CA ARG A 137 1.68 -5.99 -17.65
C ARG A 137 2.34 -5.30 -16.46
N ILE A 138 3.01 -6.08 -15.62
CA ILE A 138 3.70 -5.62 -14.42
C ILE A 138 4.83 -4.65 -14.77
N SER A 139 5.59 -4.87 -15.85
CA SER A 139 6.66 -3.95 -16.26
C SER A 139 6.17 -2.52 -16.51
N SER A 140 4.88 -2.32 -16.79
CA SER A 140 4.28 -0.99 -16.97
C SER A 140 3.88 -0.28 -15.66
N ILE A 141 3.94 -1.00 -14.52
CA ILE A 141 3.59 -0.45 -13.19
C ILE A 141 4.60 0.62 -12.77
N GLY A 142 5.90 0.43 -13.02
CA GLY A 142 6.94 1.40 -12.64
C GLY A 142 6.64 2.80 -13.18
N ASP A 143 6.47 2.90 -14.50
CA ASP A 143 6.14 4.17 -15.17
C ASP A 143 4.80 4.76 -14.70
N SER A 144 3.77 3.90 -14.55
CA SER A 144 2.43 4.34 -14.12
C SER A 144 2.44 4.83 -12.66
N PHE A 145 3.20 4.17 -11.80
CA PHE A 145 3.38 4.54 -10.40
C PHE A 145 4.20 5.82 -10.28
N GLU A 146 5.27 5.96 -11.05
CA GLU A 146 6.06 7.19 -11.09
C GLU A 146 5.17 8.39 -11.47
N LYS A 147 4.37 8.27 -12.55
CA LYS A 147 3.38 9.30 -12.92
C LYS A 147 2.43 9.60 -11.75
N ALA A 148 1.92 8.56 -11.08
CA ALA A 148 1.00 8.71 -9.96
C ALA A 148 1.63 9.43 -8.75
N VAL A 149 2.90 9.15 -8.44
CA VAL A 149 3.63 9.82 -7.37
C VAL A 149 3.62 11.34 -7.55
N TYR A 150 3.90 11.80 -8.78
CA TYR A 150 3.89 13.21 -9.12
C TYR A 150 2.47 13.79 -9.17
N GLU A 151 1.57 13.18 -9.94
CA GLU A 151 0.25 13.78 -10.21
C GLU A 151 -0.70 13.74 -9.00
N LEU A 152 -0.54 12.75 -8.10
CA LEU A 152 -1.31 12.65 -6.86
C LEU A 152 -0.63 13.30 -5.66
N ASN A 153 0.57 13.87 -5.83
CA ASN A 153 1.41 14.38 -4.73
C ASN A 153 1.60 13.35 -3.60
N LEU A 154 1.77 12.07 -3.95
CA LEU A 154 1.74 10.96 -2.96
C LEU A 154 2.78 11.13 -1.87
N VAL A 155 3.98 11.62 -2.23
CA VAL A 155 5.07 11.80 -1.28
C VAL A 155 4.74 12.89 -0.27
N GLN A 156 4.05 13.95 -0.69
CA GLN A 156 3.62 15.00 0.24
C GLN A 156 2.58 14.45 1.23
N SER A 157 1.55 13.75 0.74
CA SER A 157 0.54 13.13 1.61
C SER A 157 1.16 12.09 2.54
N LEU A 158 2.01 11.20 2.02
CA LEU A 158 2.72 10.20 2.82
C LEU A 158 3.61 10.84 3.88
N SER A 159 4.35 11.89 3.52
CA SER A 159 5.21 12.62 4.45
C SER A 159 4.40 13.27 5.57
N GLN A 160 3.35 14.01 5.22
CA GLN A 160 2.54 14.80 6.18
C GLN A 160 1.61 13.94 7.04
N ASP A 161 0.92 12.96 6.44
CA ASP A 161 -0.09 12.17 7.13
C ASP A 161 0.49 10.97 7.86
N VAL A 162 1.66 10.47 7.45
CA VAL A 162 2.20 9.18 7.91
C VAL A 162 3.60 9.31 8.51
N ILE A 163 4.59 9.71 7.71
CA ILE A 163 6.01 9.61 8.10
C ILE A 163 6.33 10.60 9.23
N ILE A 164 5.92 11.87 9.10
CA ILE A 164 6.16 12.90 10.12
C ILE A 164 5.47 12.55 11.45
N PRO A 165 4.17 12.20 11.49
CA PRO A 165 3.50 11.81 12.73
C PRO A 165 4.15 10.61 13.43
N ILE A 166 4.51 9.56 12.69
CA ILE A 166 5.20 8.38 13.23
C ILE A 166 6.57 8.79 13.79
N SER A 167 7.33 9.57 13.02
CA SER A 167 8.67 10.01 13.41
C SER A 167 8.61 10.89 14.66
N TYR A 168 7.70 11.86 14.73
CA TYR A 168 7.55 12.74 15.88
C TYR A 168 7.25 11.95 17.15
N ASN A 169 6.25 11.05 17.11
CA ASN A 169 5.85 10.25 18.27
C ASN A 169 6.97 9.31 18.75
N LYS A 170 7.81 8.81 17.85
CA LYS A 170 8.91 7.91 18.19
C LYS A 170 10.15 8.66 18.69
N PHE A 171 10.50 9.78 18.05
CA PHE A 171 11.75 10.48 18.32
C PHE A 171 11.63 11.61 19.34
N SER A 172 10.59 12.45 19.28
CA SER A 172 10.49 13.65 20.13
C SER A 172 10.49 13.33 21.63
N PRO A 173 9.67 12.36 22.14
CA PRO A 173 9.70 11.99 23.56
C PRO A 173 11.05 11.40 23.98
N THR A 174 11.65 10.59 23.11
CA THR A 174 12.95 9.95 23.37
C THR A 174 14.05 11.00 23.51
N ILE A 175 14.07 12.00 22.63
CA ILE A 175 15.05 13.10 22.65
C ILE A 175 14.82 14.00 23.87
N SER A 176 13.57 14.35 24.17
CA SER A 176 13.19 15.12 25.36
C SER A 176 13.68 14.45 26.64
N ASN A 177 13.38 13.17 26.83
CA ASN A 177 13.79 12.43 28.03
C ASN A 177 15.32 12.22 28.12
N SER A 178 15.96 11.97 26.98
CA SER A 178 17.38 11.58 26.95
C SER A 178 18.31 12.77 27.08
N ILE A 179 18.05 13.87 26.37
CA ILE A 179 18.95 15.03 26.29
C ILE A 179 18.28 16.36 26.66
N GLY A 180 16.96 16.38 26.93
CA GLY A 180 16.26 17.58 27.38
C GLY A 180 15.96 18.58 26.25
N ILE A 181 15.97 18.14 25.00
CA ILE A 181 15.58 18.94 23.84
C ILE A 181 14.12 18.60 23.51
N ASN A 182 13.28 19.62 23.47
CA ASN A 182 11.86 19.48 23.15
C ASN A 182 11.61 20.06 21.75
N PHE A 183 10.79 19.39 20.96
CA PHE A 183 10.30 19.92 19.68
C PHE A 183 8.79 20.11 19.78
N THR A 184 8.29 21.23 19.28
CA THR A 184 6.87 21.33 18.93
C THR A 184 6.61 20.53 17.64
N ASP A 185 5.34 20.21 17.38
CA ASP A 185 4.93 19.48 16.17
C ASP A 185 5.35 20.24 14.89
N GLU A 186 5.15 21.57 14.87
CA GLU A 186 5.52 22.44 13.74
C GLU A 186 7.04 22.51 13.55
N GLU A 187 7.80 22.66 14.63
CA GLU A 187 9.26 22.68 14.57
C GLU A 187 9.81 21.36 14.05
N PHE A 188 9.32 20.24 14.57
CA PHE A 188 9.73 18.92 14.12
C PHE A 188 9.44 18.71 12.64
N SER A 189 8.24 19.11 12.18
CA SER A 189 7.85 19.03 10.77
C SER A 189 8.79 19.83 9.86
N ASN A 190 9.10 21.08 10.22
CA ASN A 190 10.02 21.93 9.44
C ASN A 190 11.44 21.35 9.37
N TYR A 191 11.94 20.85 10.50
CA TYR A 191 13.26 20.21 10.54
C TYR A 191 13.27 18.88 9.80
N PHE A 192 12.20 18.10 9.89
CA PHE A 192 12.06 16.84 9.16
C PHE A 192 12.15 17.10 7.65
N GLN A 193 11.42 18.09 7.13
CA GLN A 193 11.48 18.46 5.71
C GLN A 193 12.84 19.02 5.28
N THR A 194 13.62 19.59 6.21
CA THR A 194 14.99 20.01 5.93
C THR A 194 15.93 18.81 5.77
N VAL A 195 15.77 17.78 6.61
CA VAL A 195 16.61 16.57 6.57
C VAL A 195 16.18 15.65 5.42
N MET A 196 14.88 15.39 5.30
CA MET A 196 14.23 14.50 4.34
C MET A 196 13.24 15.30 3.50
N PRO A 197 13.72 16.12 2.55
CA PRO A 197 12.85 16.89 1.68
C PRO A 197 12.06 15.95 0.75
N ASN A 198 10.90 16.43 0.28
CA ASN A 198 9.96 15.59 -0.48
C ASN A 198 10.60 15.03 -1.76
N ASP A 199 11.41 15.80 -2.48
CA ASP A 199 12.16 15.35 -3.66
C ASP A 199 13.09 14.17 -3.38
N TRP A 200 13.74 14.15 -2.20
CA TRP A 200 14.54 13.00 -1.78
C TRP A 200 13.67 11.79 -1.44
N LEU A 201 12.57 11.98 -0.72
CA LEU A 201 11.64 10.87 -0.40
C LEU A 201 11.05 10.27 -1.68
N GLU A 202 10.71 11.12 -2.64
CA GLU A 202 10.16 10.77 -3.95
C GLU A 202 11.12 9.90 -4.75
N GLN A 203 12.39 10.31 -4.90
CA GLN A 203 13.39 9.53 -5.60
C GLN A 203 13.58 8.14 -4.99
N ASN A 204 13.60 8.04 -3.66
CA ASN A 204 13.75 6.74 -3.00
C ASN A 204 12.50 5.87 -3.13
N LEU A 205 11.31 6.47 -3.13
CA LEU A 205 10.06 5.75 -3.36
C LEU A 205 9.99 5.20 -4.79
N ILE A 206 10.31 6.02 -5.79
CA ILE A 206 10.33 5.62 -7.20
C ILE A 206 11.37 4.52 -7.43
N ASN A 207 12.59 4.69 -6.92
CA ASN A 207 13.64 3.66 -7.03
C ASN A 207 13.20 2.34 -6.38
N GLY A 208 12.56 2.40 -5.22
CA GLY A 208 12.04 1.22 -4.53
C GLY A 208 10.95 0.50 -5.33
N VAL A 209 10.01 1.22 -5.93
CA VAL A 209 8.97 0.62 -6.77
C VAL A 209 9.53 0.07 -8.07
N ASN A 210 10.53 0.71 -8.67
CA ASN A 210 11.18 0.20 -9.88
C ASN A 210 11.90 -1.13 -9.60
N GLU A 211 12.65 -1.23 -8.50
CA GLU A 211 13.27 -2.49 -8.05
C GLU A 211 12.24 -3.61 -7.85
N ILE A 212 11.13 -3.29 -7.16
CA ILE A 212 10.01 -4.23 -6.96
C ILE A 212 9.38 -4.64 -8.30
N THR A 213 9.25 -3.70 -9.23
CA THR A 213 8.65 -3.90 -10.56
C THR A 213 9.52 -4.86 -11.38
N PHE A 214 10.84 -4.65 -11.44
CA PHE A 214 11.77 -5.56 -12.13
C PHE A 214 11.73 -6.97 -11.54
N TYR A 215 11.61 -7.10 -10.22
CA TYR A 215 11.44 -8.40 -9.59
C TYR A 215 10.12 -9.06 -10.00
N PHE A 216 8.99 -8.36 -9.88
CA PHE A 216 7.68 -8.94 -10.19
C PHE A 216 7.43 -9.18 -11.69
N SER A 217 8.08 -8.43 -12.58
CA SER A 217 8.04 -8.68 -14.03
C SER A 217 8.92 -9.87 -14.45
N GLY A 218 9.74 -10.40 -13.54
CA GLY A 218 10.68 -11.49 -13.83
C GLY A 218 11.99 -11.01 -14.47
N GLU A 219 12.23 -9.70 -14.54
CA GLU A 219 13.47 -9.11 -15.06
C GLU A 219 14.64 -9.18 -14.06
N SER A 220 14.34 -9.34 -12.78
CA SER A 220 15.32 -9.59 -11.72
C SER A 220 14.93 -10.82 -10.89
N ASP A 221 15.91 -11.63 -10.50
CA ASP A 221 15.72 -12.82 -9.66
C ASP A 221 15.41 -12.46 -8.20
N ASP A 222 15.93 -11.31 -7.75
CA ASP A 222 15.86 -10.77 -6.39
C ASP A 222 15.77 -9.23 -6.43
N PHE A 223 15.29 -8.60 -5.37
CA PHE A 223 15.32 -7.14 -5.24
C PHE A 223 15.93 -6.71 -3.91
N ASN A 224 16.56 -5.55 -3.93
CA ASN A 224 17.16 -4.96 -2.75
C ASN A 224 17.03 -3.44 -2.76
N ILE A 225 16.05 -2.91 -2.02
CA ILE A 225 15.83 -1.47 -1.94
C ILE A 225 16.83 -0.90 -0.94
N ASN A 226 17.73 -0.04 -1.42
CA ASN A 226 18.69 0.66 -0.58
C ASN A 226 18.36 2.16 -0.52
N ILE A 227 18.02 2.64 0.68
CA ILE A 227 17.76 4.06 0.96
C ILE A 227 19.02 4.66 1.61
N PRO A 228 19.83 5.44 0.88
CA PRO A 228 21.06 6.03 1.41
C PRO A 228 20.75 7.16 2.40
N VAL A 229 21.16 6.99 3.65
CA VAL A 229 20.95 7.99 4.71
C VAL A 229 22.23 8.68 5.20
N SER A 230 23.39 8.37 4.61
CA SER A 230 24.70 8.93 5.01
C SER A 230 24.69 10.46 5.00
N ASP A 231 24.19 11.05 3.91
CA ASP A 231 24.26 12.50 3.70
C ASP A 231 23.24 13.25 4.57
N ARG A 232 22.25 12.52 5.10
CA ARG A 232 21.20 13.03 5.98
C ARG A 232 21.72 13.28 7.40
N VAL A 233 22.77 12.57 7.82
CA VAL A 233 23.36 12.68 9.16
C VAL A 233 23.88 14.09 9.43
N ASN A 234 24.58 14.68 8.45
CA ASN A 234 25.11 16.04 8.59
C ASN A 234 23.97 17.06 8.74
N LEU A 235 22.87 16.88 8.00
CA LEU A 235 21.68 17.74 8.10
C LEU A 235 21.01 17.62 9.48
N ILE A 236 20.95 16.41 10.04
CA ILE A 236 20.47 16.20 11.42
C ILE A 236 21.33 16.99 12.42
N GLY A 237 22.65 16.99 12.23
CA GLY A 237 23.58 17.81 13.02
C GLY A 237 23.25 19.30 12.97
N GLU A 238 23.04 19.84 11.78
CA GLU A 238 22.67 21.25 11.59
C GLU A 238 21.33 21.60 12.25
N VAL A 239 20.32 20.73 12.12
CA VAL A 239 19.02 20.88 12.79
C VAL A 239 19.16 20.96 14.32
N PHE A 240 19.95 20.06 14.90
CA PHE A 240 20.17 20.08 16.35
C PHE A 240 20.92 21.34 16.79
N LYS A 241 21.92 21.78 16.01
CA LYS A 241 22.64 23.04 16.28
C LYS A 241 21.71 24.24 16.23
N ASP A 242 20.87 24.34 15.19
CA ASP A 242 19.88 25.42 15.06
C ASP A 242 18.89 25.43 16.25
N LYS A 243 18.39 24.26 16.65
CA LYS A 243 17.51 24.14 17.83
C LYS A 243 18.21 24.57 19.12
N LEU A 244 19.47 24.17 19.34
CA LEU A 244 20.26 24.55 20.51
C LEU A 244 20.61 26.05 20.51
N GLN A 245 20.72 26.68 19.34
CA GLN A 245 20.97 28.11 19.23
C GLN A 245 19.74 28.96 19.52
N LYS A 246 18.53 28.47 19.18
CA LYS A 246 17.28 29.20 19.37
C LYS A 246 16.71 29.05 20.79
N ASP A 247 16.89 27.89 21.40
CA ASP A 247 16.26 27.55 22.70
C ASP A 247 17.22 27.63 23.89
N GLU A 248 16.63 27.60 25.10
CA GLU A 248 17.38 27.43 26.36
C GLU A 248 17.90 25.99 26.58
N SER A 249 17.61 25.07 25.65
CA SER A 249 17.97 23.65 25.73
C SER A 249 19.48 23.40 25.76
N ALA A 250 20.29 24.31 25.20
CA ALA A 250 21.76 24.25 25.27
C ALA A 250 22.28 24.16 26.72
N ARG A 251 21.62 24.85 27.65
CA ARG A 251 21.98 24.81 29.07
C ARG A 251 21.71 23.45 29.69
N THR A 252 20.60 22.80 29.32
CA THR A 252 20.24 21.47 29.81
C THR A 252 21.20 20.40 29.27
N VAL A 253 21.53 20.44 27.99
CA VAL A 253 22.45 19.48 27.36
C VAL A 253 23.84 19.54 27.99
N VAL A 254 24.47 20.72 28.01
CA VAL A 254 25.86 20.86 28.48
C VAL A 254 25.98 20.68 30.00
N PHE A 255 25.07 21.23 30.81
CA PHE A 255 25.24 21.13 32.26
C PHE A 255 24.74 19.82 32.86
N THR A 256 23.53 19.39 32.48
CA THR A 256 22.90 18.23 33.13
C THR A 256 23.49 16.91 32.61
N LYS A 257 23.86 16.85 31.32
CA LYS A 257 24.30 15.59 30.69
C LYS A 257 25.81 15.47 30.60
N ILE A 258 26.54 16.58 30.62
CA ILE A 258 27.99 16.60 30.43
C ILE A 258 28.74 17.01 31.71
N ILE A 259 28.49 18.21 32.25
CA ILE A 259 29.27 18.73 33.39
C ILE A 259 28.89 18.08 34.73
N GLU A 260 27.60 17.87 34.99
CA GLU A 260 27.14 17.31 36.27
C GLU A 260 27.60 15.86 36.52
N PRO A 261 27.51 14.92 35.54
CA PRO A 261 28.03 13.57 35.74
C PRO A 261 29.54 13.54 35.98
N MET A 262 30.30 14.39 35.28
CA MET A 262 31.76 14.43 35.37
C MET A 262 32.26 15.04 36.67
N SER A 263 31.65 16.14 37.10
CA SER A 263 31.99 16.77 38.38
C SER A 263 31.81 15.83 39.58
N LYS A 264 30.87 14.88 39.54
CA LYS A 264 30.70 13.83 40.57
C LYS A 264 31.90 12.88 40.69
N THR A 265 32.65 12.68 39.60
CA THR A 265 33.83 11.80 39.59
C THR A 265 35.14 12.54 39.86
N MET A 266 35.25 13.79 39.40
CA MET A 266 36.52 14.53 39.44
C MET A 266 36.66 15.50 40.64
N ILE A 267 35.55 15.94 41.25
CA ILE A 267 35.58 16.89 42.37
C ILE A 267 35.33 16.12 43.68
N LYS A 268 36.19 16.29 44.69
CA LYS A 268 35.97 15.72 46.03
C LYS A 268 34.64 16.21 46.61
N SER A 269 33.97 15.36 47.40
CA SER A 269 32.68 15.68 48.02
C SER A 269 32.73 16.95 48.88
N THR A 270 33.86 17.22 49.53
CA THR A 270 34.09 18.42 50.34
C THR A 270 35.55 18.84 50.24
N ASN A 271 35.79 20.14 50.09
CA ASN A 271 37.13 20.72 50.04
C ASN A 271 37.29 21.67 51.22
N ASN A 272 38.19 21.32 52.14
CA ASN A 272 38.40 22.05 53.39
C ASN A 272 39.58 23.01 53.25
N PHE A 273 39.37 24.22 53.73
CA PHE A 273 40.34 25.29 53.87
C PHE A 273 40.62 25.52 55.36
N ASN A 274 41.58 26.38 55.67
CA ASN A 274 41.81 26.83 57.03
C ASN A 274 40.54 27.45 57.63
N TYR A 275 40.56 27.60 58.95
CA TYR A 275 39.50 28.21 59.75
C TYR A 275 38.17 27.44 59.68
N GLY A 276 38.27 26.16 59.32
CA GLY A 276 37.16 25.22 59.14
C GLY A 276 36.18 25.63 58.03
N ILE A 277 36.62 26.47 57.09
CA ILE A 277 35.82 26.86 55.91
C ILE A 277 35.88 25.71 54.91
N SER A 278 34.76 25.39 54.27
CA SER A 278 34.71 24.33 53.27
C SER A 278 33.84 24.73 52.09
N LEU A 279 34.13 24.19 50.92
CA LEU A 279 33.25 24.24 49.75
C LEU A 279 32.77 22.82 49.42
N SER A 280 31.46 22.65 49.27
CA SER A 280 30.89 21.39 48.81
C SER A 280 31.06 21.23 47.29
N ARG A 281 30.96 19.98 46.80
CA ARG A 281 30.94 19.71 45.36
C ARG A 281 29.81 20.46 44.66
N GLU A 282 28.62 20.45 45.24
CA GLU A 282 27.41 21.08 44.67
C GLU A 282 27.60 22.60 44.55
N GLU A 283 28.26 23.22 45.52
CA GLU A 283 28.61 24.64 45.49
C GLU A 283 29.61 24.95 44.37
N ILE A 284 30.62 24.10 44.18
CA ILE A 284 31.60 24.25 43.11
C ILE A 284 30.93 24.15 41.74
N ILE A 285 30.08 23.14 41.53
CA ILE A 285 29.34 22.94 40.28
C ILE A 285 28.41 24.12 40.01
N LYS A 286 27.66 24.56 41.03
CA LYS A 286 26.72 25.68 40.91
C LYS A 286 27.44 26.97 40.53
N THR A 287 28.60 27.25 41.13
CA THR A 287 29.40 28.44 40.81
C THR A 287 29.96 28.39 39.40
N ILE A 288 30.54 27.25 38.97
CA ILE A 288 31.04 27.08 37.60
C ILE A 288 29.89 27.22 36.59
N LYS A 289 28.73 26.62 36.87
CA LYS A 289 27.51 26.76 36.07
C LYS A 289 27.03 28.20 35.96
N GLY A 290 27.15 28.98 37.03
CA GLY A 290 26.82 30.40 37.06
C GLY A 290 27.74 31.27 36.19
N LYS A 291 28.92 30.78 35.80
CA LYS A 291 29.88 31.52 34.96
C LYS A 291 29.76 31.26 33.48
N ALA A 292 29.01 30.23 33.08
CA ALA A 292 28.76 29.98 31.67
C ALA A 292 27.75 30.99 31.13
N SER A 293 28.21 31.81 30.18
CA SER A 293 27.35 32.68 29.39
C SER A 293 26.53 31.86 28.38
N ASP A 294 25.40 32.41 27.94
CA ASP A 294 24.58 31.76 26.91
C ASP A 294 25.35 31.53 25.62
N LYS A 295 26.25 32.45 25.28
CA LYS A 295 27.17 32.31 24.14
C LYS A 295 28.08 31.08 24.29
N TRP A 296 28.76 30.96 25.44
CA TRP A 296 29.63 29.81 25.69
C TRP A 296 28.86 28.49 25.65
N MET A 297 27.64 28.46 26.23
CA MET A 297 26.80 27.27 26.24
C MET A 297 26.38 26.83 24.83
N LYS A 298 25.99 27.78 23.97
CA LYS A 298 25.61 27.51 22.58
C LYS A 298 26.79 27.07 21.72
N GLU A 299 27.96 27.68 21.92
CA GLU A 299 29.19 27.27 21.22
C GLU A 299 29.61 25.85 21.61
N GLU A 300 29.59 25.55 22.92
CA GLU A 300 30.02 24.25 23.42
C GLU A 300 29.04 23.12 23.09
N SER A 301 27.73 23.40 23.12
CA SER A 301 26.72 22.44 22.65
C SER A 301 26.84 22.16 21.16
N GLY A 302 27.15 23.17 20.35
CA GLY A 302 27.38 23.02 18.90
C GLY A 302 28.58 22.12 18.60
N LYS A 303 29.72 22.36 19.25
CA LYS A 303 30.91 21.50 19.13
C LYS A 303 30.65 20.05 19.53
N PHE A 304 29.84 19.84 20.56
CA PHE A 304 29.43 18.49 20.96
C PHE A 304 28.66 17.77 19.84
N ILE A 305 27.70 18.47 19.21
CA ILE A 305 26.97 17.92 18.07
C ILE A 305 27.92 17.61 16.91
N ASP A 306 28.82 18.54 16.55
CA ASP A 306 29.79 18.33 15.46
C ASP A 306 30.67 17.10 15.72
N ALA A 307 31.24 16.98 16.91
CA ALA A 307 32.06 15.82 17.29
C ALA A 307 31.25 14.51 17.26
N PHE A 308 29.97 14.54 17.64
CA PHE A 308 29.11 13.36 17.60
C PHE A 308 28.78 12.94 16.16
N ILE A 309 28.48 13.90 15.28
CA ILE A 309 28.26 13.66 13.85
C ILE A 309 29.53 13.13 13.19
N ASP A 310 30.70 13.72 13.48
CA ASP A 310 31.99 13.23 12.99
C ASP A 310 32.24 11.80 13.45
N HIS A 311 31.93 11.49 14.72
CA HIS A 311 32.05 10.13 15.22
C HIS A 311 31.14 9.15 14.49
N LEU A 312 29.89 9.53 14.20
CA LEU A 312 28.95 8.72 13.44
C LEU A 312 29.45 8.43 12.02
N ASN A 313 30.07 9.42 11.37
CA ASN A 313 30.65 9.29 10.04
C ASN A 313 32.01 8.56 10.02
N SER A 314 32.72 8.49 11.14
CA SER A 314 34.05 7.88 11.25
C SER A 314 34.04 6.35 11.38
N ASP A 315 35.21 5.73 11.22
CA ASP A 315 35.45 4.33 11.58
C ASP A 315 35.76 4.10 13.07
N GLU A 316 35.84 5.16 13.88
CA GLU A 316 36.22 5.03 15.28
C GLU A 316 35.13 4.33 16.11
N GLU A 317 35.51 3.36 16.93
CA GLU A 317 34.55 2.61 17.75
C GLU A 317 34.16 3.34 19.04
N LYS A 318 34.98 4.27 19.52
CA LYS A 318 34.80 4.94 20.81
C LYS A 318 34.61 6.43 20.61
N PHE A 319 33.50 6.95 21.11
CA PHE A 319 33.29 8.38 21.22
C PHE A 319 33.98 8.92 22.47
N LEU A 320 34.81 9.96 22.29
CA LEU A 320 35.42 10.73 23.37
C LEU A 320 35.27 12.21 23.06
N TYR A 321 34.64 12.96 23.97
CA TYR A 321 34.50 14.40 23.85
C TYR A 321 35.18 15.11 25.03
N ASP A 322 35.83 16.23 24.75
CA ASP A 322 36.59 17.03 25.72
C ASP A 322 35.98 18.43 25.84
N VAL A 323 35.46 18.77 27.03
CA VAL A 323 34.83 20.05 27.32
C VAL A 323 35.86 20.96 27.98
N ASP A 324 36.27 22.03 27.32
CA ASP A 324 37.16 23.02 27.93
C ASP A 324 36.40 23.94 28.88
N ILE A 325 36.71 23.86 30.17
CA ILE A 325 36.12 24.70 31.22
C ILE A 325 37.11 25.71 31.79
N THR A 326 38.27 25.90 31.17
CA THR A 326 39.35 26.76 31.68
C THR A 326 38.84 28.17 31.98
N THR A 327 38.11 28.77 31.02
CA THR A 327 37.56 30.12 31.16
C THR A 327 36.51 30.21 32.28
N LEU A 328 35.66 29.20 32.41
CA LEU A 328 34.63 29.15 33.46
C LEU A 328 35.24 28.97 34.85
N ARG A 329 36.25 28.09 34.96
CA ARG A 329 37.00 27.82 36.19
C ARG A 329 37.70 29.08 36.67
N ASP A 330 38.41 29.77 35.78
CA ASP A 330 39.18 30.96 36.12
C ASP A 330 38.25 32.11 36.53
N ALA A 331 37.12 32.27 35.83
CA ALA A 331 36.09 33.24 36.18
C ALA A 331 35.35 32.93 37.49
N ALA A 332 35.40 31.69 37.98
CA ALA A 332 34.77 31.26 39.23
C ALA A 332 35.62 31.57 40.48
N ILE A 333 36.92 31.89 40.33
CA ILE A 333 37.84 32.16 41.45
C ILE A 333 37.29 33.24 42.38
N GLU A 334 36.87 34.37 41.82
CA GLU A 334 36.34 35.50 42.59
C GLU A 334 35.11 35.12 43.41
N ASN A 335 34.19 34.33 42.83
CA ASN A 335 32.99 33.88 43.53
C ASN A 335 33.33 32.92 44.68
N PHE A 336 34.30 32.03 44.48
CA PHE A 336 34.76 31.17 45.57
C PHE A 336 35.40 31.98 46.68
N ILE A 337 36.23 32.99 46.35
CA ILE A 337 36.82 33.89 47.33
C ILE A 337 35.70 34.58 48.13
N ILE A 338 34.73 35.22 47.48
CA ILE A 338 33.60 35.90 48.14
C ILE A 338 32.88 34.95 49.10
N VAL A 339 32.45 33.77 48.62
CA VAL A 339 31.71 32.81 49.47
C VAL A 339 32.54 32.35 50.66
N THR A 340 33.84 32.14 50.49
CA THR A 340 34.71 31.74 51.60
C THR A 340 35.04 32.88 52.56
N SER A 341 35.14 34.12 52.07
CA SER A 341 35.32 35.33 52.86
C SER A 341 34.09 35.61 53.71
N ASP A 342 32.89 35.57 53.14
CA ASP A 342 31.63 35.76 53.89
C ASP A 342 31.50 34.74 55.02
N ARG A 343 31.88 33.48 54.77
CA ARG A 343 31.90 32.41 55.80
C ARG A 343 32.97 32.65 56.87
N LEU A 344 34.10 33.25 56.49
CA LEU A 344 35.15 33.63 57.42
C LEU A 344 34.67 34.78 58.31
N ASP A 345 34.08 35.83 57.74
CA ASP A 345 33.51 36.97 58.46
C ASP A 345 32.49 36.51 59.51
N GLN A 346 31.55 35.66 59.11
CA GLN A 346 30.57 35.07 60.05
C GLN A 346 31.23 34.35 61.23
N ARG A 347 32.39 33.74 61.05
CA ARG A 347 33.10 33.07 62.15
C ARG A 347 33.94 34.04 62.98
N VAL A 348 34.54 35.03 62.33
CA VAL A 348 35.36 36.08 62.97
C VAL A 348 34.48 36.98 63.84
N GLU A 349 33.26 37.33 63.40
CA GLU A 349 32.29 38.11 64.19
C GLU A 349 31.87 37.41 65.50
N ASN A 350 31.90 36.07 65.51
CA ASN A 350 31.54 35.26 66.68
C ASN A 350 32.71 35.08 67.68
N LEU A 351 33.89 35.65 67.41
CA LEU A 351 35.04 35.54 68.31
C LEU A 351 34.95 36.54 69.46
N PRO A 352 35.31 36.15 70.70
CA PRO A 352 35.32 37.07 71.83
C PRO A 352 36.41 38.15 71.68
N GLN A 353 36.18 39.30 72.29
CA GLN A 353 37.19 40.36 72.40
C GLN A 353 38.22 40.04 73.49
N CYS A 354 39.48 40.34 73.23
CA CYS A 354 40.60 40.19 74.16
C CYS A 354 41.18 41.56 74.53
N SER A 355 41.33 41.81 75.83
CA SER A 355 41.94 43.04 76.35
C SER A 355 43.47 42.99 76.29
N GLY A 356 44.09 44.06 75.76
CA GLY A 356 45.54 44.27 75.72
C GLY A 356 46.30 43.50 74.62
N LEU A 357 47.64 43.66 74.58
CA LEU A 357 48.52 43.06 73.56
C LEU A 357 48.63 41.52 73.61
N ALA A 358 48.03 40.88 74.63
CA ALA A 358 47.97 39.42 74.76
C ALA A 358 47.25 38.75 73.57
N ALA A 359 46.31 39.45 72.93
CA ALA A 359 45.64 38.98 71.72
C ALA A 359 46.63 38.70 70.57
N LEU A 360 47.71 39.47 70.43
CA LEU A 360 48.68 39.31 69.35
C LEU A 360 49.49 38.01 69.45
N PHE A 361 49.65 37.45 70.64
CA PHE A 361 50.37 36.20 70.87
C PHE A 361 49.52 34.93 70.60
N THR A 362 48.20 35.07 70.46
CA THR A 362 47.31 33.95 70.10
C THR A 362 47.06 33.84 68.60
N ILE A 363 47.52 34.83 67.83
CA ILE A 363 47.31 34.90 66.38
C ILE A 363 48.45 34.18 65.68
N ASN A 364 48.14 33.01 65.14
CA ASN A 364 49.03 32.28 64.26
C ASN A 364 48.33 32.07 62.92
N LEU A 365 48.66 32.89 61.92
CA LEU A 365 48.08 32.81 60.58
C LEU A 365 48.42 31.49 59.86
N LYS A 366 49.43 30.75 60.32
CA LYS A 366 49.76 29.41 59.82
C LYS A 366 48.94 28.30 60.47
N SER A 367 48.21 28.60 61.56
CA SER A 367 47.31 27.67 62.21
C SER A 367 46.10 27.39 61.29
N PRO A 368 45.64 26.13 61.20
CA PRO A 368 44.38 25.81 60.54
C PRO A 368 43.16 26.27 61.36
N ASP A 369 43.33 26.62 62.63
CA ASP A 369 42.24 27.08 63.51
C ASP A 369 42.20 28.61 63.61
N LEU A 370 41.01 29.15 63.86
CA LEU A 370 40.83 30.59 64.14
C LEU A 370 41.54 30.98 65.45
N PRO A 371 41.98 32.24 65.57
CA PRO A 371 42.46 32.75 66.84
C PRO A 371 41.36 32.64 67.90
N LYS A 372 41.75 32.44 69.16
CA LYS A 372 40.79 32.25 70.27
C LYS A 372 39.97 33.50 70.56
N CYS A 373 40.45 34.68 70.16
CA CYS A 373 39.83 35.98 70.36
C CYS A 373 40.44 37.02 69.41
N LEU A 374 39.78 38.17 69.29
CA LEU A 374 40.27 39.33 68.53
C LEU A 374 40.62 40.50 69.46
N PRO A 375 41.60 41.35 69.11
CA PRO A 375 41.89 42.54 69.91
C PRO A 375 40.73 43.52 69.91
N GLU A 376 40.60 44.26 71.01
CA GLU A 376 39.60 45.32 71.21
C GLU A 376 39.86 46.56 70.33
N ASP A 377 41.13 46.81 69.97
CA ASP A 377 41.51 47.89 69.05
C ASP A 377 41.02 47.60 67.62
N GLU A 378 40.22 48.53 67.09
CA GLU A 378 39.53 48.39 65.82
C GLU A 378 40.49 48.25 64.62
N ASN A 379 41.57 49.04 64.59
CA ASN A 379 42.57 48.98 63.51
C ASN A 379 43.34 47.65 63.53
N LEU A 380 43.74 47.17 64.70
CA LEU A 380 44.39 45.87 64.84
C LEU A 380 43.43 44.74 64.45
N ARG A 381 42.17 44.83 64.87
CA ARG A 381 41.13 43.86 64.50
C ARG A 381 40.93 43.77 62.99
N GLU A 382 40.84 44.90 62.30
CA GLU A 382 40.73 44.96 60.84
C GLU A 382 41.97 44.41 60.14
N ASN A 383 43.17 44.71 60.62
CA ASN A 383 44.42 44.18 60.06
C ASN A 383 44.51 42.66 60.19
N ILE A 384 44.08 42.10 61.33
CA ILE A 384 44.08 40.65 61.56
C ILE A 384 43.01 39.99 60.69
N SER A 385 41.81 40.56 60.61
CA SER A 385 40.76 40.07 59.71
C SER A 385 41.26 40.05 58.26
N SER A 386 41.86 41.15 57.79
CA SER A 386 42.43 41.25 56.44
C SER A 386 43.51 40.19 56.18
N ALA A 387 44.35 39.90 57.16
CA ALA A 387 45.37 38.86 57.05
C ALA A 387 44.78 37.43 56.98
N LEU A 388 43.70 37.15 57.72
CA LEU A 388 42.97 35.88 57.64
C LEU A 388 42.31 35.71 56.25
N HIS A 389 41.75 36.80 55.70
CA HIS A 389 41.18 36.82 54.36
C HIS A 389 42.23 36.53 53.28
N GLU A 390 43.45 37.08 53.39
CA GLU A 390 44.51 36.82 52.41
C GLU A 390 44.99 35.35 52.45
N VAL A 391 45.00 34.71 53.63
CA VAL A 391 45.28 33.26 53.76
C VAL A 391 44.21 32.44 53.03
N ILE A 392 42.93 32.71 53.28
CA ILE A 392 41.82 32.01 52.61
C ILE A 392 41.86 32.24 51.10
N LYS A 393 42.01 33.49 50.65
CA LYS A 393 42.13 33.86 49.24
C LYS A 393 43.26 33.09 48.54
N THR A 394 44.43 32.99 49.16
CA THR A 394 45.58 32.25 48.62
C THR A 394 45.27 30.76 48.51
N GLN A 395 44.65 30.16 49.55
CA GLN A 395 44.29 28.74 49.54
C GLN A 395 43.22 28.42 48.49
N VAL A 396 42.18 29.25 48.39
CA VAL A 396 41.10 29.10 47.40
C VAL A 396 41.64 29.25 45.98
N THR A 397 42.46 30.27 45.72
CA THR A 397 43.09 30.47 44.40
C THR A 397 43.97 29.27 44.03
N SER A 398 44.79 28.78 44.97
CA SER A 398 45.63 27.61 44.72
C SER A 398 44.81 26.34 44.51
N PHE A 399 43.68 26.18 45.20
CA PHE A 399 42.76 25.05 45.00
C PHE A 399 42.17 25.08 43.59
N VAL A 400 41.61 26.21 43.16
CA VAL A 400 41.00 26.33 41.84
C VAL A 400 42.03 26.05 40.74
N MET A 401 43.23 26.62 40.83
CA MET A 401 44.25 26.47 39.79
C MET A 401 44.90 25.09 39.73
N LYS A 402 44.99 24.37 40.85
CA LYS A 402 45.73 23.08 40.91
C LYS A 402 44.85 21.86 41.05
N SER A 403 43.66 21.99 41.64
CA SER A 403 42.81 20.86 42.02
C SER A 403 41.54 20.76 41.18
N LEU A 404 41.08 21.86 40.55
CA LEU A 404 39.99 21.78 39.58
C LEU A 404 40.55 21.54 38.17
N PRO A 405 39.96 20.63 37.39
CA PRO A 405 40.43 20.34 36.03
C PRO A 405 40.21 21.54 35.09
N THR A 406 41.05 21.63 34.05
CA THR A 406 40.86 22.57 32.91
C THR A 406 39.82 22.07 31.93
N SER A 407 39.62 20.75 31.85
CA SER A 407 38.68 20.14 30.92
C SER A 407 38.05 18.87 31.47
N PHE A 408 36.88 18.51 30.93
CA PHE A 408 36.19 17.27 31.26
C PHE A 408 36.11 16.38 30.02
N LYS A 409 36.73 15.20 30.08
CA LYS A 409 36.64 14.18 29.03
C LYS A 409 35.55 13.17 29.36
N PHE A 410 34.70 12.86 28.39
CA PHE A 410 33.66 11.86 28.57
C PHE A 410 33.42 10.96 27.37
N SER A 411 32.93 9.75 27.66
CA SER A 411 32.39 8.78 26.69
C SER A 411 30.87 8.73 26.73
N LEU A 412 30.24 8.17 25.68
CA LEU A 412 28.77 7.99 25.58
C LEU A 412 28.17 7.28 26.79
N SER A 413 28.83 6.22 27.28
CA SER A 413 28.43 5.45 28.46
C SER A 413 28.36 6.26 29.77
N GLN A 414 29.02 7.41 29.83
CA GLN A 414 29.01 8.30 31.01
C GLN A 414 27.87 9.33 30.96
N ILE A 415 27.37 9.66 29.76
CA ILE A 415 26.21 10.56 29.55
C ILE A 415 24.91 9.89 30.03
N SER A 416 24.85 8.56 29.94
CA SER A 416 23.67 7.75 30.23
C SER A 416 23.56 7.24 31.66
N GLY A 417 24.44 7.68 32.57
CA GLY A 417 24.37 7.32 33.98
C GLY A 417 24.99 5.95 34.33
N GLY A 418 25.83 5.38 33.47
CA GLY A 418 26.78 4.31 33.83
C GLY A 418 26.20 2.94 34.21
N LYS A 419 24.89 2.70 34.03
CA LYS A 419 24.27 1.38 34.22
C LYS A 419 23.84 0.81 32.87
N ASN A 420 24.61 -0.16 32.36
CA ASN A 420 24.23 -1.06 31.27
C ASN A 420 23.56 -0.37 30.06
N SER A 421 24.17 0.70 29.55
CA SER A 421 23.54 1.44 28.45
C SER A 421 23.75 0.70 27.12
N ASP A 422 22.67 0.18 26.56
CA ASP A 422 22.58 -0.30 25.18
C ASP A 422 22.93 0.80 24.14
N ILE A 423 23.25 2.02 24.57
CA ILE A 423 23.61 3.17 23.72
C ILE A 423 24.83 2.90 22.86
N ASP A 424 25.89 2.28 23.38
CA ASP A 424 27.07 1.98 22.56
C ASP A 424 26.72 0.99 21.43
N LYS A 425 25.80 0.04 21.73
CA LYS A 425 25.24 -0.88 20.73
C LYS A 425 24.34 -0.13 19.74
N SER A 426 23.41 0.71 20.20
CA SER A 426 22.54 1.51 19.34
C SER A 426 23.33 2.45 18.43
N VAL A 427 24.38 3.10 18.94
CA VAL A 427 25.27 3.96 18.13
C VAL A 427 26.01 3.12 17.09
N LYS A 428 26.49 1.93 17.45
CA LYS A 428 27.10 1.00 16.48
C LYS A 428 26.11 0.57 15.39
N ASP A 429 24.87 0.28 15.76
CA ASP A 429 23.80 -0.11 14.83
C ASP A 429 23.46 1.06 13.89
N ILE A 430 23.32 2.27 14.44
CA ILE A 430 23.12 3.52 13.68
C ILE A 430 24.28 3.76 12.70
N LYS A 431 25.53 3.62 13.14
CA LYS A 431 26.71 3.71 12.25
C LYS A 431 26.67 2.67 11.13
N GLY A 432 26.18 1.46 11.43
CA GLY A 432 25.93 0.43 10.42
C GLY A 432 24.93 0.88 9.36
N ILE A 433 23.79 1.43 9.79
CA ILE A 433 22.74 1.97 8.90
C ILE A 433 23.27 3.16 8.09
N MET A 434 24.04 4.06 8.70
CA MET A 434 24.60 5.22 7.99
C MET A 434 25.57 4.82 6.87
N LYS A 435 26.37 3.77 7.09
CA LYS A 435 27.33 3.27 6.09
C LYS A 435 26.67 2.47 4.98
N LYS A 436 25.63 1.69 5.30
CA LYS A 436 25.01 0.76 4.35
C LYS A 436 23.73 1.30 3.70
N GLY A 437 23.12 2.33 4.29
CA GLY A 437 21.74 2.71 4.03
C GLY A 437 20.74 1.86 4.81
N ILE A 438 19.47 2.20 4.66
CA ILE A 438 18.36 1.33 5.08
C ILE A 438 18.12 0.37 3.93
N VAL A 439 18.28 -0.92 4.21
CA VAL A 439 18.20 -1.99 3.23
C VAL A 439 16.91 -2.77 3.48
N PHE A 440 16.08 -2.91 2.45
CA PHE A 440 14.85 -3.68 2.49
C PHE A 440 14.90 -4.75 1.39
N SER A 441 14.89 -6.02 1.83
CA SER A 441 15.09 -7.18 0.98
C SER A 441 13.78 -7.91 0.65
N GLU A 442 13.85 -8.83 -0.32
CA GLU A 442 12.78 -9.79 -0.61
C GLU A 442 12.29 -10.53 0.64
N GLN A 443 13.20 -10.94 1.54
CA GLN A 443 12.83 -11.65 2.76
C GLN A 443 11.98 -10.77 3.68
N ASP A 444 12.38 -9.51 3.88
CA ASP A 444 11.64 -8.55 4.71
C ASP A 444 10.22 -8.32 4.16
N PHE A 445 10.09 -8.26 2.83
CA PHE A 445 8.80 -8.13 2.16
C PHE A 445 7.88 -9.33 2.40
N TYR A 446 8.39 -10.56 2.25
CA TYR A 446 7.60 -11.76 2.54
C TYR A 446 7.29 -11.90 4.02
N GLU A 447 8.18 -11.51 4.94
CA GLU A 447 7.89 -11.54 6.38
C GLU A 447 6.70 -10.63 6.73
N ILE A 448 6.65 -9.42 6.16
CA ILE A 448 5.52 -8.48 6.35
C ILE A 448 4.21 -9.06 5.78
N LEU A 449 4.27 -9.74 4.63
CA LEU A 449 3.07 -10.28 3.99
C LEU A 449 2.62 -11.63 4.53
N LEU A 450 3.51 -12.48 5.04
CA LEU A 450 3.17 -13.81 5.56
C LEU A 450 2.48 -13.75 6.93
N ASP A 451 2.61 -12.65 7.67
CA ASP A 451 1.79 -12.37 8.86
C ASP A 451 0.27 -12.27 8.51
N SER A 452 -0.08 -12.20 7.21
CA SER A 452 -1.46 -12.15 6.69
C SER A 452 -2.14 -13.50 6.40
N ASN A 453 -1.67 -14.62 6.98
CA ASN A 453 -2.28 -15.97 6.89
C ASN A 453 -2.27 -16.66 5.51
N ASN A 454 -1.45 -16.23 4.54
CA ASN A 454 -1.47 -16.79 3.18
C ASN A 454 -0.18 -17.56 2.83
N GLN A 455 -0.12 -18.85 3.21
CA GLN A 455 1.07 -19.70 3.01
C GLN A 455 1.46 -19.90 1.52
N ASN A 456 0.55 -19.69 0.58
CA ASN A 456 0.79 -19.89 -0.86
C ASN A 456 1.14 -18.60 -1.60
N PHE A 457 1.30 -17.46 -0.91
CA PHE A 457 1.51 -16.17 -1.54
C PHE A 457 2.81 -16.11 -2.36
N LYS A 458 3.89 -16.70 -1.85
CA LYS A 458 5.18 -16.78 -2.56
C LYS A 458 5.07 -17.63 -3.84
N GLU A 459 4.39 -18.77 -3.77
CA GLU A 459 4.17 -19.64 -4.93
C GLU A 459 3.36 -18.91 -6.01
N ASN A 460 2.31 -18.16 -5.64
CA ASN A 460 1.52 -17.37 -6.57
C ASN A 460 2.33 -16.25 -7.24
N ILE A 461 3.21 -15.57 -6.49
CA ILE A 461 4.13 -14.59 -7.07
C ILE A 461 5.07 -15.23 -8.07
N ASP A 462 5.65 -16.39 -7.75
CA ASP A 462 6.54 -17.10 -8.65
C ASP A 462 5.83 -17.54 -9.95
N LEU A 463 4.55 -17.90 -9.88
CA LEU A 463 3.73 -18.19 -11.05
C LEU A 463 3.58 -16.98 -11.96
N VAL A 464 3.29 -15.81 -11.38
CA VAL A 464 3.16 -14.53 -12.09
C VAL A 464 4.49 -14.10 -12.71
N ARG A 465 5.58 -14.16 -11.93
CA ARG A 465 6.93 -13.75 -12.36
C ARG A 465 7.48 -14.57 -13.50
N LYS A 466 7.18 -15.87 -13.52
CA LYS A 466 7.68 -16.80 -14.54
C LYS A 466 6.81 -16.82 -15.79
N ASP A 467 5.78 -15.97 -15.87
CA ASP A 467 4.77 -15.98 -16.93
C ASP A 467 4.25 -17.40 -17.20
N ILE A 468 4.01 -18.18 -16.13
CA ILE A 468 3.56 -19.56 -16.27
C ILE A 468 2.11 -19.52 -16.77
N PRO A 469 1.80 -20.13 -17.93
CA PRO A 469 0.43 -20.18 -18.44
C PRO A 469 -0.50 -20.82 -17.42
N VAL A 470 -1.69 -20.26 -17.26
CA VAL A 470 -2.69 -20.84 -16.37
C VAL A 470 -3.31 -22.04 -17.07
N LYS A 471 -3.21 -23.20 -16.43
CA LYS A 471 -3.77 -24.45 -16.92
C LYS A 471 -5.25 -24.58 -16.55
N PHE A 472 -6.06 -24.88 -17.55
CA PHE A 472 -7.48 -25.18 -17.43
C PHE A 472 -7.70 -26.64 -17.80
N ASP A 473 -8.09 -27.45 -16.81
CA ASP A 473 -8.41 -28.87 -16.93
C ASP A 473 -9.74 -29.17 -16.22
N SER A 474 -10.09 -30.45 -16.11
CA SER A 474 -11.34 -30.89 -15.49
C SER A 474 -11.49 -30.47 -14.03
N ASP A 475 -10.40 -30.29 -13.31
CA ASP A 475 -10.44 -29.95 -11.88
C ASP A 475 -10.82 -28.47 -11.72
N ASN A 476 -10.28 -27.60 -12.57
CA ASN A 476 -10.57 -26.17 -12.55
C ASN A 476 -11.85 -25.80 -13.33
N LEU A 477 -12.34 -26.68 -14.21
CA LEU A 477 -13.53 -26.48 -15.05
C LEU A 477 -14.70 -27.42 -14.70
N GLU A 478 -14.78 -27.92 -13.45
CA GLU A 478 -15.81 -28.88 -13.03
C GLU A 478 -17.25 -28.40 -13.36
N MET A 479 -17.51 -27.09 -13.25
CA MET A 479 -18.83 -26.52 -13.58
C MET A 479 -19.20 -26.66 -15.07
N LEU A 480 -18.21 -26.79 -15.96
CA LEU A 480 -18.42 -26.95 -17.41
C LEU A 480 -18.45 -28.41 -17.85
N GLU A 481 -18.07 -29.37 -17.01
CA GLU A 481 -18.12 -30.81 -17.34
C GLU A 481 -19.53 -31.31 -17.74
N PRO A 482 -20.63 -30.91 -17.07
CA PRO A 482 -21.98 -31.24 -17.52
C PRO A 482 -22.26 -30.70 -18.93
N VAL A 483 -21.78 -29.48 -19.23
CA VAL A 483 -21.96 -28.84 -20.54
C VAL A 483 -21.15 -29.59 -21.60
N LYS A 484 -19.88 -29.90 -21.34
CA LYS A 484 -19.02 -30.72 -22.21
C LYS A 484 -19.68 -32.07 -22.53
N THR A 485 -20.19 -32.75 -21.50
CA THR A 485 -20.88 -34.04 -21.64
C THR A 485 -22.16 -33.92 -22.47
N ILE A 486 -22.97 -32.89 -22.24
CA ILE A 486 -24.20 -32.64 -23.00
C ILE A 486 -23.86 -32.31 -24.44
N THR A 487 -22.96 -31.35 -24.69
CA THR A 487 -22.54 -30.91 -26.03
C THR A 487 -22.01 -32.08 -26.85
N LYS A 488 -21.16 -32.94 -26.28
CA LYS A 488 -20.65 -34.14 -26.94
C LYS A 488 -21.76 -35.11 -27.34
N ARG A 489 -22.82 -35.26 -26.52
CA ARG A 489 -23.98 -36.13 -26.82
C ARG A 489 -24.90 -35.53 -27.89
N ILE A 490 -25.11 -34.22 -27.89
CA ILE A 490 -26.06 -33.55 -28.80
C ILE A 490 -25.42 -33.11 -30.12
N SER A 491 -24.09 -32.96 -30.17
CA SER A 491 -23.32 -32.60 -31.37
C SER A 491 -23.72 -33.39 -32.62
N PRO A 492 -23.72 -34.74 -32.62
CA PRO A 492 -24.13 -35.52 -33.79
C PRO A 492 -25.62 -35.36 -34.16
N LEU A 493 -26.45 -34.89 -33.21
CA LEU A 493 -27.88 -34.64 -33.41
C LEU A 493 -28.16 -33.25 -34.00
N SER A 494 -27.16 -32.39 -34.19
CA SER A 494 -27.32 -31.06 -34.81
C SER A 494 -27.91 -31.12 -36.22
N TYR A 495 -27.60 -32.18 -36.97
CA TYR A 495 -28.14 -32.42 -38.31
C TYR A 495 -29.53 -33.07 -38.33
N LEU A 496 -30.09 -33.43 -37.17
CA LEU A 496 -31.37 -34.14 -37.07
C LEU A 496 -32.52 -33.34 -37.68
N GLN A 497 -32.41 -32.01 -37.75
CA GLN A 497 -33.43 -31.15 -38.35
C GLN A 497 -33.62 -31.48 -39.83
N TRP A 498 -32.56 -31.88 -40.53
CA TRP A 498 -32.61 -32.15 -41.96
C TRP A 498 -33.34 -33.46 -42.29
N ILE A 499 -33.48 -34.39 -41.32
CA ILE A 499 -34.30 -35.60 -41.45
C ILE A 499 -35.78 -35.25 -41.63
N PHE A 500 -36.21 -34.05 -41.22
CA PHE A 500 -37.58 -33.64 -41.41
C PHE A 500 -37.94 -33.32 -42.87
N ILE A 501 -36.97 -33.06 -43.75
CA ILE A 501 -37.23 -32.91 -45.20
C ILE A 501 -37.88 -34.16 -45.79
N PRO A 502 -37.29 -35.37 -45.69
CA PRO A 502 -37.94 -36.59 -46.19
C PRO A 502 -39.23 -36.94 -45.45
N ILE A 503 -39.36 -36.62 -44.16
CA ILE A 503 -40.61 -36.81 -43.40
C ILE A 503 -41.73 -35.93 -43.99
N ILE A 504 -41.46 -34.65 -44.25
CA ILE A 504 -42.42 -33.73 -44.89
C ILE A 504 -42.82 -34.25 -46.26
N LEU A 505 -41.86 -34.74 -47.06
CA LEU A 505 -42.15 -35.34 -48.37
C LEU A 505 -43.04 -36.57 -48.25
N LEU A 506 -42.76 -37.47 -47.29
CA LEU A 506 -43.53 -38.70 -47.05
C LEU A 506 -44.97 -38.39 -46.63
N ILE A 507 -45.17 -37.48 -45.66
CA ILE A 507 -46.49 -37.04 -45.23
C ILE A 507 -47.26 -36.42 -46.40
N SER A 508 -46.59 -35.57 -47.19
CA SER A 508 -47.17 -34.92 -48.36
C SER A 508 -47.57 -35.93 -49.45
N PHE A 509 -46.78 -37.00 -49.63
CA PHE A 509 -47.04 -38.06 -50.62
C PHE A 509 -48.21 -38.97 -50.20
N LEU A 510 -48.34 -39.26 -48.91
CA LEU A 510 -49.43 -40.06 -48.34
C LEU A 510 -50.77 -39.32 -48.42
N ALA A 511 -50.78 -38.02 -48.18
CA ALA A 511 -51.99 -37.24 -48.04
C ALA A 511 -52.79 -37.10 -49.37
N VAL A 512 -52.11 -36.87 -50.51
CA VAL A 512 -52.80 -36.54 -51.77
C VAL A 512 -52.05 -36.95 -53.04
N ASN A 513 -52.79 -37.35 -54.08
CA ASN A 513 -52.27 -37.54 -55.44
C ASN A 513 -52.21 -36.23 -56.24
N GLY A 514 -51.08 -36.00 -56.92
CA GLY A 514 -50.81 -34.83 -57.80
C GLY A 514 -49.78 -33.86 -57.21
N LEU A 515 -48.76 -33.51 -57.99
CA LEU A 515 -47.59 -32.72 -57.55
C LEU A 515 -47.97 -31.40 -56.87
N ARG A 516 -48.91 -30.65 -57.47
CA ARG A 516 -49.40 -29.37 -56.93
C ARG A 516 -50.04 -29.52 -55.54
N LYS A 517 -50.80 -30.59 -55.32
CA LYS A 517 -51.46 -30.84 -54.03
C LYS A 517 -50.44 -31.28 -52.97
N LYS A 518 -49.38 -32.00 -53.37
CA LYS A 518 -48.26 -32.38 -52.48
C LYS A 518 -47.47 -31.16 -52.00
N ILE A 519 -47.13 -30.24 -52.90
CA ILE A 519 -46.43 -29.00 -52.53
C ILE A 519 -47.29 -28.15 -51.58
N LYS A 520 -48.61 -28.08 -51.82
CA LYS A 520 -49.53 -27.39 -50.89
C LYS A 520 -49.49 -28.01 -49.48
N TRP A 521 -49.44 -29.34 -49.36
CA TRP A 521 -49.32 -30.02 -48.07
C TRP A 521 -47.97 -29.75 -47.41
N ALA A 522 -46.86 -29.82 -48.16
CA ALA A 522 -45.53 -29.50 -47.64
C ALA A 522 -45.46 -28.07 -47.08
N LEU A 523 -46.03 -27.09 -47.81
CA LEU A 523 -46.16 -25.71 -47.34
C LEU A 523 -46.98 -25.62 -46.05
N SER A 524 -48.14 -26.29 -45.98
CA SER A 524 -48.96 -26.29 -44.77
C SER A 524 -48.24 -26.88 -43.55
N ILE A 525 -47.43 -27.93 -43.74
CA ILE A 525 -46.67 -28.56 -42.65
C ILE A 525 -45.56 -27.62 -42.16
N ILE A 526 -44.72 -27.12 -43.07
CA ILE A 526 -43.61 -26.22 -42.72
C ILE A 526 -44.15 -24.94 -42.07
N GLY A 527 -45.20 -24.34 -42.64
CA GLY A 527 -45.84 -23.15 -42.07
C GLY A 527 -46.41 -23.40 -40.67
N PHE A 528 -47.05 -24.56 -40.45
CA PHE A 528 -47.55 -24.94 -39.13
C PHE A 528 -46.41 -25.10 -38.12
N TRP A 529 -45.33 -25.79 -38.47
CA TRP A 529 -44.19 -25.99 -37.58
C TRP A 529 -43.43 -24.71 -37.25
N ILE A 530 -43.21 -23.81 -38.22
CA ILE A 530 -42.60 -22.50 -37.97
C ILE A 530 -43.48 -21.69 -37.02
N LEU A 531 -44.78 -21.59 -37.30
CA LEU A 531 -45.71 -20.83 -36.46
C LEU A 531 -45.79 -21.42 -35.05
N PHE A 532 -45.86 -22.75 -34.94
CA PHE A 532 -45.92 -23.44 -33.66
C PHE A 532 -44.63 -23.26 -32.85
N TYR A 533 -43.45 -23.34 -33.49
CA TYR A 533 -42.17 -23.04 -32.85
C TYR A 533 -42.14 -21.60 -32.33
N LEU A 534 -42.52 -20.61 -33.15
CA LEU A 534 -42.53 -19.21 -32.74
C LEU A 534 -43.48 -18.95 -31.57
N ILE A 535 -44.70 -19.51 -31.61
CA ILE A 535 -45.68 -19.38 -30.51
C ILE A 535 -45.18 -20.04 -29.24
N LEU A 536 -44.66 -21.27 -29.33
CA LEU A 536 -44.15 -22.00 -28.17
C LEU A 536 -42.93 -21.29 -27.58
N PHE A 537 -42.00 -20.84 -28.42
CA PHE A 537 -40.81 -20.11 -27.99
C PHE A 537 -41.17 -18.79 -27.33
N THR A 538 -42.06 -17.98 -27.90
CA THR A 538 -42.48 -16.71 -27.28
C THR A 538 -43.23 -16.94 -25.96
N LEU A 539 -44.05 -17.98 -25.86
CA LEU A 539 -44.68 -18.38 -24.60
C LEU A 539 -43.61 -18.75 -23.56
N VAL A 540 -42.73 -19.69 -23.87
CA VAL A 540 -41.70 -20.17 -22.93
C VAL A 540 -40.77 -19.04 -22.51
N TRP A 541 -40.32 -18.22 -23.47
CA TRP A 541 -39.43 -17.08 -23.20
C TRP A 541 -40.13 -15.97 -22.41
N GLY A 542 -41.45 -15.81 -22.56
CA GLY A 542 -42.22 -14.85 -21.75
C GLY A 542 -42.35 -15.26 -20.28
N PHE A 543 -42.33 -16.56 -19.98
CA PHE A 543 -42.43 -17.09 -18.62
C PHE A 543 -41.09 -17.13 -17.89
N VAL A 544 -40.00 -17.38 -18.61
CA VAL A 544 -38.64 -17.39 -18.06
C VAL A 544 -38.09 -15.98 -18.28
N SER A 545 -38.14 -15.08 -17.29
CA SER A 545 -37.40 -13.80 -17.34
C SER A 545 -35.92 -14.09 -17.04
N PRO A 546 -35.09 -14.46 -18.04
CA PRO A 546 -33.81 -15.10 -17.78
C PRO A 546 -32.80 -14.10 -17.24
N ASP A 547 -32.92 -12.85 -17.67
CA ASP A 547 -32.18 -11.69 -17.18
C ASP A 547 -32.33 -11.51 -15.67
N LYS A 548 -33.56 -11.56 -15.14
CA LYS A 548 -33.81 -11.42 -13.69
C LYS A 548 -33.23 -12.58 -12.88
N ILE A 549 -33.34 -13.80 -13.40
CA ILE A 549 -32.82 -15.00 -12.72
C ILE A 549 -31.30 -14.98 -12.70
N ILE A 550 -30.67 -14.72 -13.84
CA ILE A 550 -29.20 -14.65 -13.97
C ILE A 550 -28.65 -13.51 -13.13
N PHE A 551 -29.30 -12.34 -13.17
CA PHE A 551 -28.87 -11.21 -12.36
C PHE A 551 -28.99 -11.49 -10.86
N GLN A 552 -30.03 -12.17 -10.38
CA GLN A 552 -30.12 -12.57 -8.97
C GLN A 552 -28.98 -13.50 -8.52
N ILE A 553 -28.39 -14.26 -9.45
CA ILE A 553 -27.25 -15.15 -9.18
C ILE A 553 -25.94 -14.36 -9.13
N ILE A 554 -25.78 -13.36 -10.01
CA ILE A 554 -24.51 -12.63 -10.22
C ILE A 554 -24.45 -11.30 -9.44
N LYS A 555 -25.59 -10.84 -8.90
CA LYS A 555 -25.69 -9.57 -8.17
C LYS A 555 -24.61 -9.48 -7.09
N LEU A 556 -23.80 -8.43 -7.18
CA LEU A 556 -22.77 -8.15 -6.20
C LEU A 556 -23.45 -7.55 -4.97
N THR A 557 -23.32 -8.22 -3.82
CA THR A 557 -23.86 -7.77 -2.53
C THR A 557 -22.86 -6.95 -1.74
N GLU A 558 -21.59 -7.37 -1.75
CA GLU A 558 -20.48 -6.69 -1.10
C GLU A 558 -19.23 -6.85 -1.96
N ILE A 559 -18.48 -5.77 -2.12
CA ILE A 559 -17.18 -5.76 -2.77
C ILE A 559 -16.19 -5.23 -1.72
N PRO A 560 -15.16 -6.00 -1.30
CA PRO A 560 -14.34 -5.69 -0.12
C PRO A 560 -13.69 -4.30 -0.12
N PHE A 561 -13.56 -3.68 -1.29
CA PHE A 561 -12.93 -2.37 -1.46
C PHE A 561 -13.90 -1.23 -1.75
N ILE A 562 -15.19 -1.50 -2.06
CA ILE A 562 -16.21 -0.49 -2.34
C ILE A 562 -17.11 -0.35 -1.12
N THR A 563 -17.16 0.84 -0.54
CA THR A 563 -17.95 1.12 0.65
C THR A 563 -19.21 1.90 0.34
N GLU A 564 -19.26 2.68 -0.75
CA GLU A 564 -20.46 3.42 -1.11
C GLU A 564 -21.54 2.51 -1.74
N PRO A 565 -22.75 2.46 -1.16
CA PRO A 565 -23.85 1.68 -1.71
C PRO A 565 -24.23 2.10 -3.13
N LYS A 566 -24.05 3.39 -3.45
CA LYS A 566 -24.36 3.97 -4.76
C LYS A 566 -23.46 3.42 -5.86
N THR A 567 -22.16 3.25 -5.58
CA THR A 567 -21.19 2.68 -6.53
C THR A 567 -21.55 1.22 -6.82
N VAL A 568 -21.92 0.45 -5.78
CA VAL A 568 -22.41 -0.93 -5.95
C VAL A 568 -23.71 -0.98 -6.76
N GLU A 569 -24.61 0.01 -6.60
CA GLU A 569 -25.84 0.13 -7.39
C GLU A 569 -25.56 0.41 -8.87
N ILE A 570 -24.64 1.32 -9.18
CA ILE A 570 -24.23 1.64 -10.55
C ILE A 570 -23.62 0.41 -11.23
N ILE A 571 -22.66 -0.25 -10.57
CA ILE A 571 -22.01 -1.46 -11.10
C ILE A 571 -23.05 -2.56 -11.37
N ASN A 572 -23.96 -2.78 -10.42
CA ASN A 572 -25.04 -3.75 -10.58
C ASN A 572 -26.01 -3.38 -11.72
N SER A 573 -26.28 -2.09 -11.94
CA SER A 573 -27.10 -1.62 -13.06
C SER A 573 -26.43 -1.95 -14.40
N GLU A 574 -25.12 -1.68 -14.54
CA GLU A 574 -24.38 -1.98 -15.77
C GLU A 574 -24.22 -3.48 -16.01
N LEU A 575 -24.00 -4.28 -14.97
CA LEU A 575 -24.03 -5.74 -15.09
C LEU A 575 -25.41 -6.24 -15.53
N SER A 576 -26.49 -5.70 -14.96
CA SER A 576 -27.86 -6.05 -15.34
C SER A 576 -28.14 -5.72 -16.81
N LEU A 577 -27.70 -4.55 -17.28
CA LEU A 577 -27.80 -4.16 -18.68
C LEU A 577 -27.02 -5.13 -19.60
N SER A 578 -25.79 -5.47 -19.22
CA SER A 578 -24.93 -6.38 -19.98
C SER A 578 -25.54 -7.78 -20.09
N ILE A 579 -26.09 -8.30 -18.98
CA ILE A 579 -26.82 -9.58 -18.93
C ILE A 579 -28.08 -9.51 -19.81
N SER A 580 -28.85 -8.43 -19.73
CA SER A 580 -30.05 -8.23 -20.54
C SER A 580 -29.75 -8.23 -22.04
N ASN A 581 -28.65 -7.60 -22.45
CA ASN A 581 -28.19 -7.59 -23.83
C ASN A 581 -27.77 -9.00 -24.28
N GLY A 582 -26.99 -9.72 -23.47
CA GLY A 582 -26.60 -11.11 -23.75
C GLY A 582 -27.81 -12.05 -23.87
N VAL A 583 -28.78 -11.95 -22.96
CA VAL A 583 -30.04 -12.72 -23.00
C VAL A 583 -30.84 -12.38 -24.27
N THR A 584 -30.85 -11.11 -24.68
CA THR A 584 -31.50 -10.67 -25.92
C THR A 584 -30.80 -11.25 -27.15
N PHE A 585 -29.46 -11.30 -27.15
CA PHE A 585 -28.69 -11.96 -28.20
C PHE A 585 -29.04 -13.45 -28.30
N ILE A 586 -29.03 -14.17 -27.17
CA ILE A 586 -29.41 -15.60 -27.12
C ILE A 586 -30.83 -15.77 -27.68
N ARG A 587 -31.79 -14.93 -27.26
CA ARG A 587 -33.17 -14.96 -27.79
C ARG A 587 -33.19 -14.86 -29.31
N ASN A 588 -32.46 -13.89 -29.86
CA ASN A 588 -32.42 -13.64 -31.29
C ASN A 588 -31.75 -14.81 -32.05
N GLN A 589 -30.72 -15.43 -31.47
CA GLN A 589 -30.11 -16.64 -32.03
C GLN A 589 -31.10 -17.80 -32.10
N PHE A 590 -31.87 -18.06 -31.04
CA PHE A 590 -32.90 -19.11 -31.07
C PHE A 590 -34.04 -18.77 -32.04
N LEU A 591 -34.50 -17.52 -32.11
CA LEU A 591 -35.48 -17.10 -33.12
C LEU A 591 -34.99 -17.30 -34.55
N SER A 592 -33.68 -17.19 -34.79
CA SER A 592 -33.09 -17.45 -36.11
C SER A 592 -33.13 -18.92 -36.53
N ALA A 593 -33.46 -19.86 -35.64
CA ALA A 593 -33.54 -21.31 -35.94
C ALA A 593 -34.50 -21.62 -37.10
N VAL A 594 -35.55 -20.81 -37.26
CA VAL A 594 -36.56 -21.03 -38.29
C VAL A 594 -36.20 -20.42 -39.64
N LEU A 595 -35.13 -19.61 -39.76
CA LEU A 595 -34.75 -18.98 -41.03
C LEU A 595 -34.52 -19.99 -42.18
N PRO A 596 -33.78 -21.09 -41.98
CA PRO A 596 -33.62 -22.12 -43.02
C PRO A 596 -34.97 -22.71 -43.46
N TRP A 597 -35.91 -22.88 -42.53
CA TRP A 597 -37.24 -23.40 -42.84
C TRP A 597 -38.14 -22.37 -43.52
N ALA A 598 -38.03 -21.10 -43.14
CA ALA A 598 -38.73 -19.99 -43.78
C ALA A 598 -38.25 -19.78 -45.23
N THR A 599 -36.95 -19.92 -45.49
CA THR A 599 -36.41 -19.86 -46.86
C THR A 599 -36.91 -21.04 -47.71
N ILE A 600 -36.90 -22.27 -47.18
CA ILE A 600 -37.49 -23.44 -47.85
C ILE A 600 -38.98 -23.22 -48.14
N PHE A 601 -39.73 -22.67 -47.18
CA PHE A 601 -41.14 -22.35 -47.34
C PHE A 601 -41.36 -21.36 -48.50
N LEU A 602 -40.59 -20.27 -48.56
CA LEU A 602 -40.68 -19.26 -49.62
C LEU A 602 -40.33 -19.85 -51.01
N VAL A 603 -39.29 -20.70 -51.08
CA VAL A 603 -38.92 -21.39 -52.33
C VAL A 603 -40.07 -22.31 -52.80
N LEU A 604 -40.63 -23.12 -51.91
CA LEU A 604 -41.77 -23.99 -52.23
C LEU A 604 -43.01 -23.19 -52.64
N LEU A 605 -43.23 -22.02 -52.03
CA LEU A 605 -44.32 -21.11 -52.35
C LEU A 605 -44.15 -20.56 -53.77
N GLY A 606 -42.94 -20.14 -54.15
CA GLY A 606 -42.60 -19.72 -55.50
C GLY A 606 -42.86 -20.82 -56.54
N ILE A 607 -42.40 -22.05 -56.26
CA ILE A 607 -42.66 -23.22 -57.12
C ILE A 607 -44.16 -23.48 -57.25
N TYR A 608 -44.92 -23.39 -56.15
CA TYR A 608 -46.37 -23.57 -56.15
C TYR A 608 -47.08 -22.55 -57.06
N PHE A 609 -46.73 -21.27 -56.97
CA PHE A 609 -47.28 -20.21 -57.82
C PHE A 609 -46.88 -20.38 -59.29
N PHE A 610 -45.64 -20.76 -59.58
CA PHE A 610 -45.18 -21.05 -60.93
C PHE A 610 -46.00 -22.18 -61.58
N LEU A 611 -46.21 -23.28 -60.86
CA LEU A 611 -47.05 -24.41 -61.30
C LEU A 611 -48.53 -24.03 -61.45
N GLN A 612 -49.02 -23.06 -60.68
CA GLN A 612 -50.38 -22.53 -60.80
C GLN A 612 -50.55 -21.68 -62.07
N LYS A 613 -49.55 -20.87 -62.43
CA LYS A 613 -49.58 -20.01 -63.62
C LYS A 613 -49.42 -20.81 -64.92
N ASN A 614 -48.62 -21.88 -64.91
CA ASN A 614 -48.31 -22.71 -66.08
C ASN A 614 -49.21 -23.95 -66.21
N ASN A 615 -50.52 -23.74 -66.42
CA ASN A 615 -51.53 -24.80 -66.46
C ASN A 615 -51.34 -25.85 -67.58
N LYS A 616 -50.49 -25.59 -68.59
CA LYS A 616 -50.08 -26.57 -69.63
C LYS A 616 -49.12 -27.64 -69.10
N ILE A 617 -48.23 -27.30 -68.17
CA ILE A 617 -47.22 -28.24 -67.63
C ILE A 617 -47.85 -29.20 -66.60
N SER A 618 -48.85 -28.73 -65.84
CA SER A 618 -49.58 -29.56 -64.87
C SER A 618 -50.40 -30.69 -65.52
N LYS A 619 -50.88 -30.49 -66.76
CA LYS A 619 -51.52 -31.53 -67.58
C LYS A 619 -50.50 -32.58 -68.06
N TYR A 620 -49.32 -32.16 -68.51
CA TYR A 620 -48.26 -33.06 -68.97
C TYR A 620 -47.76 -34.00 -67.85
N LEU A 621 -47.51 -33.47 -66.65
CA LEU A 621 -47.02 -34.25 -65.50
C LEU A 621 -48.05 -35.20 -64.88
N ASN A 622 -49.36 -34.96 -65.08
CA ASN A 622 -50.40 -35.87 -64.60
C ASN A 622 -50.85 -36.89 -65.68
N SER A 623 -50.53 -36.68 -66.96
CA SER A 623 -50.97 -37.58 -68.07
C SER A 623 -50.19 -38.89 -68.18
N ASN A 624 -48.99 -38.99 -67.59
CA ASN A 624 -48.18 -40.23 -67.58
C ASN A 624 -48.60 -41.27 -66.52
N LYS A 625 -49.82 -41.18 -65.96
CA LYS A 625 -50.33 -42.13 -64.94
C LYS A 625 -51.40 -43.11 -65.41
N GLU A 626 -51.78 -43.07 -66.70
CA GLU A 626 -52.74 -44.03 -67.27
C GLU A 626 -52.08 -45.08 -68.18
N SER A 627 -50.74 -45.23 -68.17
CA SER A 627 -50.03 -46.33 -68.86
C SER A 627 -48.88 -46.91 -68.05
N SER A 628 -49.17 -47.46 -66.86
CA SER A 628 -48.45 -48.61 -66.25
C SER A 628 -49.20 -49.09 -65.01
#